data_AF-A0A6B3L763-F1
#
_entry.id   AF-A0A6B3L763-F1
#
_cell.length_a   1.000
_cell.length_b   1.000
_cell.length_c   1.000
_cell.angle_alpha   90.00
_cell.angle_beta   90.00
_cell.angle_gamma   90.00
#
_symmetry.space_group_name_H-M   'P 1'
#
loop_
_entity.id
_entity.type
_entity.pdbx_description
1 polymer ?
#
loop_
_entity_poly.entity_id
_entity_poly.type
_entity_poly.pdbx_seq_one_letter_code
_entity_poly.pdbx_strand_id
1 'polypeptide(L)'
;MATARKKRFSRRVPDHVTDELVVVLSEETEFLHFNDLFQKVYDNLKKKNAVSGGEEMLRLRAYEKLQNLVSRGMVEKEGRQYLGLDGIERASSKWQAEGEKA
;
A
#
# COMPACT_ATOMS: atom_id res chain seq x y z
N MET A 1 34.65 -26.69 -0.77
CA MET A 1 34.15 -25.72 0.25
C MET A 1 32.86 -25.11 -0.30
N ALA A 2 31.71 -25.38 0.34
CA ALA A 2 30.42 -24.91 -0.13
C ALA A 2 30.19 -23.46 0.30
N THR A 3 30.16 -22.53 -0.65
CA THR A 3 29.77 -21.14 -0.40
C THR A 3 28.24 -21.07 -0.26
N ALA A 4 27.76 -21.08 0.98
CA ALA A 4 26.35 -20.92 1.30
C ALA A 4 25.81 -19.65 0.62
N ARG A 5 24.83 -19.82 -0.29
CA ARG A 5 24.08 -18.72 -0.89
C ARG A 5 23.55 -17.84 0.24
N LYS A 6 23.98 -16.58 0.29
CA LYS A 6 23.34 -15.54 1.13
C LYS A 6 21.87 -15.48 0.71
N LYS A 7 20.98 -16.13 1.48
CA LYS A 7 19.55 -15.81 1.48
C LYS A 7 19.49 -14.31 1.73
N ARG A 8 19.22 -13.53 0.68
CA ARG A 8 18.82 -12.14 0.82
C ARG A 8 17.53 -12.19 1.62
N PHE A 9 17.63 -12.08 2.94
CA PHE A 9 16.51 -11.67 3.77
C PHE A 9 16.16 -10.25 3.32
N SER A 10 15.40 -10.14 2.24
CA SER A 10 14.49 -9.02 2.10
C SER A 10 13.44 -9.27 3.17
N ARG A 11 13.73 -8.86 4.41
CA ARG A 11 12.64 -8.57 5.34
C ARG A 11 11.94 -7.38 4.70
N ARG A 12 11.03 -7.64 3.77
CA ARG A 12 10.11 -6.62 3.29
C ARG A 12 9.40 -6.17 4.55
N VAL A 13 9.79 -5.00 5.04
CA VAL A 13 9.14 -4.38 6.20
C VAL A 13 7.66 -4.31 5.84
N PRO A 14 6.74 -4.67 6.75
CA PRO A 14 5.31 -4.56 6.49
C PRO A 14 5.01 -3.15 5.97
N ASP A 15 4.47 -3.06 4.77
CA ASP A 15 4.21 -1.79 4.13
C ASP A 15 2.86 -1.26 4.62
N HIS A 16 2.85 -0.80 5.88
CA HIS A 16 1.64 -0.34 6.57
C HIS A 16 0.88 0.71 5.75
N VAL A 17 1.58 1.56 4.99
CA VAL A 17 0.98 2.57 4.12
C VAL A 17 0.19 1.90 2.99
N THR A 18 0.78 0.91 2.31
CA THR A 18 0.07 0.14 1.27
C THR A 18 -1.09 -0.64 1.86
N ASP A 19 -0.92 -1.25 3.03
CA ASP A 19 -2.00 -2.00 3.68
C ASP A 19 -3.19 -1.10 4.02
N GLU A 20 -2.97 0.09 4.59
CA GLU A 20 -4.06 1.05 4.82
C GLU A 20 -4.67 1.59 3.52
N LEU A 21 -3.85 1.84 2.50
CA LEU A 21 -4.35 2.26 1.18
C LEU A 21 -5.30 1.22 0.60
N VAL A 22 -4.94 -0.06 0.68
CA VAL A 22 -5.78 -1.18 0.22
C VAL A 22 -7.07 -1.25 1.03
N VAL A 23 -7.02 -1.09 2.36
CA VAL A 23 -8.22 -1.08 3.20
C VAL A 23 -9.17 0.04 2.80
N VAL A 24 -8.69 1.29 2.73
CA VAL A 24 -9.52 2.44 2.37
C VAL A 24 -10.09 2.29 0.95
N LEU A 25 -9.28 1.85 -0.01
CA LEU A 25 -9.73 1.66 -1.40
C LEU A 25 -10.65 0.44 -1.57
N SER A 26 -10.62 -0.52 -0.66
CA SER A 26 -11.52 -1.67 -0.68
C SER A 26 -12.86 -1.39 0.03
N GLU A 27 -12.88 -0.49 1.00
CA GLU A 27 -14.10 -0.03 1.67
C GLU A 27 -14.89 0.95 0.80
N GLU A 28 -14.18 1.74 -0.02
CA GLU A 28 -14.75 2.82 -0.79
C GLU A 28 -14.97 2.40 -2.25
N THR A 29 -16.21 2.52 -2.72
CA THR A 29 -16.62 2.11 -4.07
C THR A 29 -16.72 3.28 -5.06
N GLU A 30 -16.33 4.48 -4.62
CA GLU A 30 -16.40 5.72 -5.38
C GLU A 30 -15.00 6.32 -5.62
N PHE A 31 -14.91 7.18 -6.62
CA PHE A 31 -13.68 7.90 -6.98
C PHE A 31 -13.31 8.91 -5.90
N LEU A 32 -12.26 8.61 -5.12
CA LEU A 32 -11.77 9.49 -4.05
C LEU A 32 -10.61 10.35 -4.50
N HIS A 33 -10.61 11.63 -4.09
CA HIS A 33 -9.45 12.47 -4.25
C HIS A 33 -8.29 11.99 -3.36
N PHE A 34 -7.06 12.19 -3.86
CA PHE A 34 -5.86 11.80 -3.11
C PHE A 34 -5.79 12.39 -1.70
N ASN A 35 -6.25 13.64 -1.52
CA ASN A 35 -6.21 14.28 -0.19
C ASN A 35 -7.14 13.56 0.80
N ASP A 36 -8.36 13.25 0.40
CA ASP A 36 -9.34 12.57 1.27
C ASP A 36 -8.89 11.15 1.59
N LEU A 37 -8.39 10.45 0.57
CA LEU A 37 -7.83 9.11 0.71
C LEU A 37 -6.59 9.11 1.62
N PHE A 38 -5.69 10.07 1.45
CA PHE A 38 -4.51 10.20 2.32
C PHE A 38 -4.90 10.52 3.77
N GLN A 39 -5.89 11.39 3.98
CA GLN A 39 -6.38 11.73 5.31
C GLN A 39 -6.92 10.49 6.03
N LYS A 40 -7.77 9.70 5.37
CA LYS A 40 -8.30 8.43 5.91
C LYS A 40 -7.16 7.45 6.26
N VAL A 41 -6.19 7.27 5.36
CA VAL A 41 -5.01 6.42 5.59
C VAL A 41 -4.19 6.92 6.78
N TYR A 42 -3.93 8.21 6.86
CA TYR A 42 -3.13 8.83 7.92
C TYR A 42 -3.81 8.67 9.29
N ASP A 43 -5.12 8.90 9.36
CA ASP A 43 -5.88 8.71 10.58
C ASP A 43 -5.87 7.24 11.04
N ASN A 44 -5.94 6.28 10.11
CA ASN A 44 -5.84 4.86 10.43
C ASN A 44 -4.43 4.46 10.90
N LEU A 45 -3.38 4.96 10.24
CA LEU A 45 -1.99 4.76 10.68
C LEU A 45 -1.76 5.33 12.09
N LYS A 46 -2.34 6.49 12.39
CA LYS A 46 -2.25 7.14 13.70
C LYS A 46 -2.94 6.30 14.77
N LYS A 47 -4.13 5.78 14.50
CA LYS A 47 -4.84 4.84 15.39
C LYS A 47 -4.03 3.56 15.66
N LYS A 48 -3.32 3.07 14.64
CA LYS A 48 -2.48 1.86 14.71
C LYS A 48 -1.06 2.11 15.26
N ASN A 49 -0.72 3.35 15.63
CA ASN A 49 0.64 3.76 16.01
C ASN A 49 1.73 3.34 15.00
N ALA A 50 1.36 3.27 13.71
CA ALA A 50 2.23 2.84 12.61
C ALA A 50 2.78 4.03 11.79
N VAL A 51 2.60 5.26 12.29
CA VAL A 51 3.13 6.48 11.68
C VAL A 51 4.64 6.50 11.83
N SER A 52 5.35 6.32 10.71
CA SER A 52 6.81 6.33 10.64
C SER A 52 7.28 7.53 9.82
N GLY A 53 7.66 8.61 10.51
CA GLY A 53 8.07 9.88 9.89
C GLY A 53 6.98 10.95 9.93
N GLY A 54 7.36 12.19 9.60
CA GLY A 54 6.40 13.30 9.51
C GLY A 54 5.36 13.08 8.40
N GLU A 55 4.23 13.77 8.52
CA GLU A 55 3.09 13.67 7.59
C GLU A 55 3.50 13.82 6.11
N GLU A 56 4.40 14.75 5.81
CA GLU A 56 4.86 15.00 4.45
C GLU A 56 5.62 13.82 3.83
N MET A 57 6.42 13.11 4.61
CA MET A 57 7.09 11.89 4.13
C MET A 57 6.10 10.74 3.89
N LEU A 58 5.08 10.61 4.74
CA LEU A 58 4.02 9.62 4.54
C LEU A 58 3.20 9.93 3.29
N ARG A 59 2.95 11.21 3.02
CA ARG A 59 2.22 11.66 1.84
C ARG A 59 2.96 11.30 0.55
N LEU A 60 4.26 11.56 0.50
CA LEU A 60 5.10 11.17 -0.64
C LEU A 60 5.10 9.66 -0.86
N ARG A 61 5.26 8.88 0.22
CA ARG A 61 5.22 7.41 0.14
C ARG A 61 3.86 6.88 -0.31
N ALA A 62 2.77 7.39 0.27
CA ALA A 62 1.41 6.99 -0.09
C ALA A 62 1.14 7.25 -1.58
N TYR A 63 1.58 8.40 -2.09
CA TYR A 63 1.46 8.73 -3.50
C TYR A 63 2.25 7.77 -4.40
N GLU A 64 3.51 7.48 -4.06
CA GLU A 64 4.34 6.53 -4.79
C GLU A 64 3.71 5.13 -4.82
N LYS A 65 3.19 4.65 -3.68
CA LYS A 65 2.49 3.35 -3.60
C LYS A 65 1.23 3.35 -4.42
N LEU A 66 0.42 4.40 -4.34
CA LEU A 66 -0.79 4.55 -5.13
C LEU A 66 -0.49 4.51 -6.64
N GLN A 67 0.54 5.21 -7.11
CA GLN A 67 0.94 5.16 -8.52
C GLN A 67 1.39 3.75 -8.96
N ASN A 68 2.07 3.02 -8.08
CA ASN A 68 2.41 1.62 -8.34
C ASN A 68 1.17 0.72 -8.44
N LEU A 69 0.14 0.95 -7.60
CA LEU A 69 -1.13 0.22 -7.68
C LEU A 69 -1.88 0.50 -8.99
N VAL A 70 -1.89 1.77 -9.43
CA VAL A 70 -2.46 2.16 -10.72
C VAL A 70 -1.71 1.50 -11.87
N SER A 71 -0.37 1.51 -11.83
CA SER A 71 0.47 0.87 -12.86
C SER A 71 0.28 -0.65 -12.93
N ARG A 72 -0.11 -1.29 -11.81
CA ARG A 72 -0.44 -2.72 -11.74
C ARG A 72 -1.89 -3.04 -12.12
N GLY A 73 -2.70 -2.03 -12.45
CA GLY A 73 -4.11 -2.20 -12.80
C GLY A 73 -5.00 -2.61 -11.63
N MET A 74 -4.63 -2.28 -10.39
CA MET A 74 -5.45 -2.53 -9.20
C MET A 74 -6.19 -1.29 -8.70
N VAL A 75 -5.82 -0.12 -9.21
CA VAL A 75 -6.48 1.16 -8.92
C VAL A 75 -6.74 1.85 -10.24
N GLU A 76 -7.96 2.27 -10.44
CA GLU A 76 -8.33 3.11 -11.56
C GLU A 76 -8.10 4.58 -11.18
N LYS A 77 -7.47 5.34 -12.08
CA LYS A 77 -7.18 6.75 -11.87
C LYS A 77 -7.94 7.58 -12.89
N GLU A 78 -8.81 8.45 -12.42
CA GLU A 78 -9.51 9.43 -13.23
C GLU A 78 -9.12 10.84 -12.79
N GLY A 79 -8.24 11.49 -13.56
CA GLY A 79 -7.74 12.83 -13.26
C GLY A 79 -6.99 12.91 -11.91
N ARG A 80 -7.68 13.44 -10.89
CA ARG A 80 -7.18 13.59 -9.50
C ARG A 80 -7.87 12.65 -8.51
N GLN A 81 -8.66 11.71 -9.01
CA GLN A 81 -9.40 10.74 -8.23
C GLN A 81 -8.89 9.33 -8.50
N TYR A 82 -9.10 8.46 -7.52
CA TYR A 82 -8.63 7.08 -7.50
C TYR A 82 -9.75 6.18 -6.99
N LEU A 83 -9.93 5.04 -7.64
CA LEU A 83 -10.93 4.03 -7.30
C LEU A 83 -10.24 2.67 -7.15
N GLY A 84 -10.54 1.96 -6.06
CA GLY A 84 -10.06 0.59 -5.86
C GLY A 84 -10.77 -0.37 -6.82
N LEU A 85 -9.99 -1.19 -7.53
CA LEU A 85 -10.54 -2.25 -8.37
C LEU A 85 -10.59 -3.57 -7.60
N ASP A 86 -11.41 -4.48 -8.10
CA ASP A 86 -11.51 -5.83 -7.56
C ASP A 86 -10.14 -6.54 -7.59
N GLY A 87 -9.75 -7.11 -6.45
CA GLY A 87 -8.43 -7.75 -6.30
C GLY A 87 -7.31 -6.83 -5.79
N ILE A 88 -7.60 -5.58 -5.41
CA ILE A 88 -6.64 -4.70 -4.71
C ILE A 88 -6.06 -5.32 -3.44
N GLU A 89 -6.81 -6.21 -2.78
CA GLU A 89 -6.34 -6.97 -1.61
C GLU A 89 -5.02 -7.70 -1.87
N ARG A 90 -4.80 -8.17 -3.12
CA ARG A 90 -3.55 -8.84 -3.55
C ARG A 90 -2.33 -7.93 -3.48
N ALA A 91 -2.51 -6.62 -3.37
CA ALA A 91 -1.44 -5.66 -3.17
C ALA A 91 -0.95 -5.59 -1.73
N SER A 92 -1.77 -6.02 -0.76
CA SER A 92 -1.43 -6.01 0.66
C SER A 92 -0.16 -6.85 0.90
N SER A 93 0.65 -6.38 1.86
CA SER A 93 1.83 -7.09 2.34
C SER A 93 1.48 -8.52 2.80
N LYS A 94 0.25 -8.72 3.30
CA LYS A 94 -0.28 -10.00 3.75
C LYS A 94 -0.38 -11.02 2.61
N TRP A 95 -0.92 -10.60 1.47
CA TRP A 95 -1.05 -11.45 0.28
C TRP A 95 0.30 -11.77 -0.36
N GLN A 96 1.23 -10.81 -0.38
CA GLN A 96 2.58 -11.06 -0.92
C GLN A 96 3.40 -12.02 -0.04
N ALA A 97 3.18 -12.02 1.27
CA ALA A 97 3.84 -12.95 2.19
C ALA A 97 3.35 -14.40 2.03
N GLU A 98 2.11 -14.61 1.58
CA GLU A 98 1.53 -15.95 1.36
C GLU A 98 1.93 -16.58 0.01
N GLY A 99 2.22 -15.75 -1.01
CA GLY A 99 2.63 -16.21 -2.35
C GLY A 99 4.02 -16.83 -2.46
N GLU A 100 4.87 -16.75 -1.43
CA GLU A 100 6.25 -17.30 -1.43
C GLU A 100 6.32 -18.74 -0.86
N LYS A 101 5.21 -19.48 -0.85
CA LYS A 101 5.14 -20.89 -0.42
C LYS A 101 4.94 -21.91 -1.55
N ALA A 102 5.13 -21.53 -2.82
CA ALA A 102 5.06 -22.44 -3.97
C ALA A 102 6.45 -22.79 -4.49
#